data_AF-A0A7X7YKB2-F1
#
_entry.id   AF-A0A7X7YKB2-F1
#
_cell.length_a   1.000
_cell.length_b   1.000
_cell.length_c   1.000
_cell.angle_alpha   90.00
_cell.angle_beta   90.00
_cell.angle_gamma   90.00
#
_symmetry.space_group_name_H-M   'P 1'
#
loop_
_entity.id
_entity.type
_entity.pdbx_description
1 polymer ?
#
loop_
_entity_poly.entity_id
_entity_poly.type
_entity_poly.pdbx_seq_one_letter_code
_entity_poly.pdbx_strand_id
1 'polypeptide(L)'
;MNPLKSIGLSILIAAAVVYASDGTVVERNGGTPDVGTIEQWGITWTFDKPLSKDGSPGTYRYGRFVNGDFWVHDEDGTVTITTISPAKTTIQQDGESFIVDGSMINPSELSPGPSSSGSKQAFDSRVPFWDESLCVQTPKTLSGIQSLITARSWRLGENGCPERYVGMKYALRPTLKVAAVLTCVPSVPEGDAFRPAYCGSDTKIMHRANEMD
;
A
#
# COMPACT_ATOMS: atom_id res chain seq x y z
N MET A 1 5.27 59.99 16.15
CA MET A 1 5.16 58.60 16.61
C MET A 1 4.36 57.84 15.56
N ASN A 2 5.01 56.96 14.80
CA ASN A 2 4.36 56.12 13.78
C ASN A 2 3.68 54.92 14.45
N PRO A 3 2.43 54.55 14.10
CA PRO A 3 1.86 53.30 14.57
C PRO A 3 2.42 52.12 13.75
N LEU A 4 2.87 51.10 14.48
CA LEU A 4 3.33 49.81 13.98
C LEU A 4 2.21 49.11 13.20
N LYS A 5 2.49 48.70 11.95
CA LYS A 5 1.64 47.78 11.20
C LYS A 5 1.76 46.38 11.79
N SER A 6 0.69 45.89 12.40
CA SER A 6 0.51 44.48 12.75
C SER A 6 0.42 43.64 11.47
N ILE A 7 1.34 42.70 11.28
CA ILE A 7 1.28 41.68 10.24
C ILE A 7 0.59 40.47 10.86
N GLY A 8 -0.70 40.29 10.55
CA GLY A 8 -1.46 39.11 10.97
C GLY A 8 -0.99 37.88 10.22
N LEU A 9 -0.30 36.97 10.91
CA LEU A 9 0.03 35.64 10.42
C LEU A 9 -1.25 34.78 10.45
N SER A 10 -1.90 34.61 9.31
CA SER A 10 -3.07 33.73 9.19
C SER A 10 -2.56 32.30 9.00
N ILE A 11 -2.63 31.49 10.07
CA ILE A 11 -2.40 30.05 9.99
C ILE A 11 -3.67 29.41 9.42
N LEU A 12 -3.61 28.97 8.16
CA LEU A 12 -4.65 28.14 7.56
C LEU A 12 -4.51 26.72 8.13
N ILE A 13 -5.39 26.32 9.06
CA ILE A 13 -5.57 24.92 9.41
C ILE A 13 -6.56 24.34 8.39
N ALA A 14 -6.04 23.69 7.36
CA ALA A 14 -6.87 22.90 6.47
C ALA A 14 -7.28 21.61 7.21
N ALA A 15 -8.53 21.55 7.67
CA ALA A 15 -9.13 20.30 8.10
C ALA A 15 -9.38 19.45 6.85
N ALA A 16 -8.49 18.50 6.58
CA ALA A 16 -8.70 17.51 5.53
C ALA A 16 -9.74 16.48 6.01
N VAL A 17 -10.97 16.63 5.53
CA VAL A 17 -11.94 15.53 5.54
C VAL A 17 -11.43 14.51 4.52
N VAL A 18 -10.84 13.41 5.01
CA VAL A 18 -10.35 12.31 4.15
C VAL A 18 -11.56 11.45 3.76
N TYR A 19 -12.12 11.71 2.58
CA TYR A 19 -12.95 10.70 1.90
C TYR A 19 -12.01 9.57 1.45
N ALA A 20 -12.42 8.31 1.62
CA ALA A 20 -11.70 7.19 1.01
C ALA A 20 -11.71 7.39 -0.51
N SER A 21 -10.53 7.64 -1.08
CA SER A 21 -10.39 7.90 -2.51
C SER A 21 -10.45 6.58 -3.30
N ASP A 22 -10.97 6.66 -4.53
CA ASP A 22 -10.95 5.63 -5.58
C ASP A 22 -9.54 5.39 -6.17
N GLY A 23 -8.54 6.07 -5.61
CA GLY A 23 -7.13 5.96 -5.92
C GLY A 23 -6.62 7.25 -6.59
N THR A 24 -6.07 8.14 -5.77
CA THR A 24 -5.48 9.41 -6.21
C THR A 24 -3.97 9.29 -6.44
N VAL A 25 -3.46 9.94 -7.49
CA VAL A 25 -2.02 10.11 -7.68
C VAL A 25 -1.70 11.59 -7.64
N VAL A 26 -0.71 11.95 -6.83
CA VAL A 26 -0.22 13.33 -6.74
C VAL A 26 1.14 13.38 -7.42
N GLU A 27 1.13 13.85 -8.67
CA GLU A 27 2.32 14.26 -9.41
C GLU A 27 2.74 15.66 -8.91
N ARG A 28 4.01 15.86 -8.56
CA ARG A 28 4.53 17.18 -8.19
C ARG A 28 5.78 17.49 -8.99
N ASN A 29 5.76 18.61 -9.71
CA ASN A 29 6.88 19.12 -10.51
C ASN A 29 7.36 20.46 -9.95
N GLY A 30 8.61 20.53 -9.45
CA GLY A 30 9.35 21.78 -9.30
C GLY A 30 10.12 22.02 -7.99
N GLY A 31 11.42 22.33 -8.13
CA GLY A 31 12.20 23.28 -7.31
C GLY A 31 12.78 22.81 -5.95
N THR A 32 12.08 21.93 -5.23
CA THR A 32 12.56 21.28 -4.00
C THR A 32 12.49 19.76 -4.18
N PRO A 33 13.20 18.92 -3.41
CA PRO A 33 13.03 17.47 -3.50
C PRO A 33 11.64 17.08 -2.99
N ASP A 34 10.64 17.25 -3.84
CA ASP A 34 9.23 17.01 -3.58
C ASP A 34 8.91 15.59 -4.07
N VAL A 35 8.60 14.71 -3.13
CA VAL A 35 8.34 13.29 -3.36
C VAL A 35 6.94 13.07 -3.92
N GLY A 36 6.77 12.10 -4.84
CA GLY A 36 5.45 11.72 -5.36
C GLY A 36 4.69 10.76 -4.44
N THR A 37 3.37 10.71 -4.58
CA THR A 37 2.52 9.76 -3.82
C THR A 37 1.48 9.06 -4.70
N ILE A 38 1.26 7.78 -4.41
CA ILE A 38 0.11 7.02 -4.91
C ILE A 38 -0.76 6.67 -3.72
N GLU A 39 -2.05 6.95 -3.80
CA GLU A 39 -3.05 6.53 -2.84
C GLU A 39 -4.04 5.56 -3.50
N GLN A 40 -4.50 4.58 -2.73
CA GLN A 40 -5.55 3.65 -3.10
C GLN A 40 -6.28 3.17 -1.84
N TRP A 41 -7.59 3.44 -1.74
CA TRP A 41 -8.47 2.95 -0.69
C TRP A 41 -8.05 3.33 0.75
N GLY A 42 -7.52 4.52 0.95
CA GLY A 42 -7.04 5.00 2.25
C GLY A 42 -5.66 4.46 2.64
N ILE A 43 -4.92 3.92 1.67
CA ILE A 43 -3.51 3.55 1.77
C ILE A 43 -2.72 4.46 0.84
N THR A 44 -1.63 5.06 1.33
CA THR A 44 -0.75 5.93 0.54
C THR A 44 0.69 5.44 0.61
N TRP A 45 1.34 5.33 -0.53
CA TRP A 45 2.77 5.11 -0.66
C TRP A 45 3.45 6.42 -1.11
N THR A 46 4.48 6.82 -0.39
CA THR A 46 5.33 7.96 -0.73
C THR A 46 6.66 7.46 -1.28
N PHE A 47 7.11 8.03 -2.38
CA PHE A 47 8.35 7.64 -3.07
C PHE A 47 9.52 8.55 -2.67
N ASP A 48 10.73 8.27 -3.13
CA ASP A 48 11.89 9.17 -3.02
C ASP A 48 12.07 10.07 -4.25
N LYS A 49 11.34 9.78 -5.34
CA LYS A 49 11.30 10.58 -6.57
C LYS A 49 9.88 11.08 -6.87
N PRO A 50 9.72 12.15 -7.67
CA PRO A 50 8.43 12.51 -8.27
C PRO A 50 7.88 11.40 -9.17
N LEU A 51 6.57 11.46 -9.45
CA LEU A 51 5.87 10.56 -10.37
C LEU A 51 5.55 11.28 -11.68
N SER A 52 5.61 10.56 -12.81
CA SER A 52 5.10 11.03 -14.10
C SER A 52 4.44 9.89 -14.89
N LYS A 53 3.56 10.23 -15.83
CA LYS A 53 2.94 9.23 -16.73
C LYS A 53 3.83 8.85 -17.91
N ASP A 54 4.70 9.75 -18.33
CA ASP A 54 5.56 9.60 -19.50
C ASP A 54 6.96 9.08 -19.17
N GLY A 55 7.35 9.08 -17.89
CA GLY A 55 8.71 8.70 -17.48
C GLY A 55 9.71 9.82 -17.70
N SER A 56 9.31 11.07 -17.51
CA SER A 56 10.19 12.23 -17.58
C SER A 56 11.47 12.05 -16.76
N PRO A 57 12.63 12.61 -17.20
CA PRO A 57 13.91 12.41 -16.52
C PRO A 57 13.84 12.73 -15.01
N GLY A 58 14.36 11.83 -14.18
CA GLY A 58 14.38 12.00 -12.72
C GLY A 58 13.06 11.69 -12.01
N THR A 59 12.10 11.05 -12.69
CA THR A 59 10.81 10.65 -12.13
C THR A 59 10.58 9.15 -12.26
N TYR A 60 9.75 8.58 -11.39
CA TYR A 60 9.21 7.24 -11.61
C TYR A 60 8.01 7.31 -12.56
N ARG A 61 8.00 6.42 -13.55
CA ARG A 61 6.82 6.23 -14.40
C ARG A 61 5.80 5.37 -13.67
N TYR A 62 4.53 5.73 -13.74
CA TYR A 62 3.46 4.94 -13.13
C TYR A 62 2.26 4.75 -14.06
N GLY A 63 1.41 3.79 -13.71
CA GLY A 63 0.13 3.57 -14.34
C GLY A 63 -0.70 2.54 -13.58
N ARG A 64 -1.75 2.05 -14.23
CA ARG A 64 -2.61 0.99 -13.68
C ARG A 64 -2.61 -0.21 -14.63
N PHE A 65 -2.71 -1.39 -14.05
CA PHE A 65 -3.11 -2.60 -14.77
C PHE A 65 -4.61 -2.56 -15.07
N VAL A 66 -5.09 -3.42 -15.96
CA VAL A 66 -6.53 -3.46 -16.31
C VAL A 66 -7.44 -3.83 -15.14
N ASN A 67 -6.92 -4.53 -14.12
CA ASN A 67 -7.65 -4.85 -12.90
C ASN A 67 -7.68 -3.68 -11.89
N GLY A 68 -7.08 -2.53 -12.22
CA GLY A 68 -7.14 -1.30 -11.45
C GLY A 68 -6.00 -1.06 -10.46
N ASP A 69 -5.15 -2.07 -10.20
CA ASP A 69 -3.99 -1.97 -9.32
C ASP A 69 -2.86 -1.15 -9.95
N PHE A 70 -2.07 -0.46 -9.13
CA PHE A 70 -0.99 0.41 -9.61
C PHE A 70 0.31 -0.35 -9.92
N TRP A 71 1.01 0.11 -10.95
CA TRP A 71 2.41 -0.21 -11.20
C TRP A 71 3.30 1.04 -11.20
N VAL A 72 4.57 0.85 -10.85
CA VAL A 72 5.61 1.89 -10.86
C VAL A 72 6.89 1.33 -11.46
N HIS A 73 7.58 2.14 -12.25
CA HIS A 73 8.76 1.80 -13.02
C HIS A 73 9.80 2.91 -12.92
N ASP A 74 11.08 2.52 -12.89
CA ASP A 74 12.23 3.38 -13.12
C ASP A 74 13.15 2.74 -14.16
N GLU A 75 14.01 3.53 -14.79
CA GLU A 75 14.93 3.06 -15.84
C GLU A 75 15.85 1.91 -15.37
N ASP A 76 16.24 1.90 -14.09
CA ASP A 76 17.06 0.84 -13.48
C ASP A 76 16.23 -0.34 -12.94
N GLY A 77 14.91 -0.30 -13.10
CA GLY A 77 13.98 -1.33 -12.64
C GLY A 77 13.80 -1.37 -11.12
N THR A 78 14.14 -0.30 -10.40
CA THR A 78 13.97 -0.18 -8.95
C THR A 78 13.11 1.00 -8.54
N VAL A 79 12.36 0.85 -7.44
CA VAL A 79 11.48 1.90 -6.91
C VAL A 79 11.62 1.95 -5.40
N THR A 80 11.91 3.11 -4.83
CA THR A 80 12.05 3.29 -3.39
C THR A 80 10.83 3.97 -2.80
N ILE A 81 10.23 3.29 -1.82
CA ILE A 81 9.12 3.80 -1.01
C ILE A 81 9.70 4.31 0.30
N THR A 82 9.51 5.59 0.58
CA THR A 82 10.04 6.26 1.77
C THR A 82 9.07 6.17 2.95
N THR A 83 7.76 6.12 2.70
CA THR A 83 6.74 6.05 3.74
C THR A 83 5.48 5.35 3.24
N ILE A 84 4.81 4.64 4.16
CA ILE A 84 3.48 4.07 3.95
C ILE A 84 2.54 4.72 4.97
N SER A 85 1.39 5.19 4.51
CA SER A 85 0.32 5.74 5.37
C SER A 85 -0.96 4.91 5.20
N PRO A 86 -1.58 4.43 6.28
CA PRO A 86 -1.05 4.49 7.65
C PRO A 86 0.18 3.61 7.76
N ALA A 87 1.06 3.95 8.70
CA ALA A 87 2.09 3.01 9.12
C ALA A 87 1.44 1.88 9.93
N LYS A 88 2.09 0.70 9.95
CA LYS A 88 1.73 -0.34 10.91
C LYS A 88 1.73 0.24 12.32
N THR A 89 0.80 -0.19 13.16
CA THR A 89 0.62 0.37 14.50
C THR A 89 0.16 -0.67 15.50
N THR A 90 0.37 -0.39 16.78
CA THR A 90 -0.12 -1.21 17.88
C THR A 90 -1.45 -0.66 18.39
N ILE A 91 -2.47 -1.52 18.46
CA ILE A 91 -3.77 -1.20 19.06
C ILE A 91 -4.01 -2.01 20.33
N GLN A 92 -4.86 -1.50 21.21
CA GLN A 92 -5.41 -2.25 22.33
C GLN A 92 -6.82 -2.74 21.98
N GLN A 93 -7.09 -4.03 22.18
CA GLN A 93 -8.42 -4.62 22.03
C GLN A 93 -8.62 -5.66 23.13
N ASP A 94 -9.69 -5.52 23.91
CA ASP A 94 -10.02 -6.44 25.03
C ASP A 94 -8.90 -6.66 26.05
N GLY A 95 -8.07 -5.64 26.28
CA GLY A 95 -6.93 -5.73 27.21
C GLY A 95 -5.68 -6.39 26.61
N GLU A 96 -5.66 -6.69 25.31
CA GLU A 96 -4.50 -7.22 24.60
C GLU A 96 -3.98 -6.26 23.53
N SER A 97 -2.69 -6.38 23.23
CA SER A 97 -1.99 -5.56 22.22
C SER A 97 -1.88 -6.31 20.90
N PHE A 98 -2.26 -5.66 19.80
CA PHE A 98 -2.17 -6.22 18.45
C PHE A 98 -1.46 -5.27 17.50
N ILE A 99 -0.65 -5.80 16.59
CA ILE A 99 -0.02 -5.05 15.50
C ILE A 99 -0.91 -5.18 14.27
N VAL A 100 -1.27 -4.05 13.69
CA VAL A 100 -2.26 -3.95 12.60
C VAL A 100 -1.77 -3.00 11.51
N ASP A 101 -2.45 -3.00 10.37
CA ASP A 101 -2.17 -2.17 9.19
C ASP A 101 -0.77 -2.43 8.61
N GLY A 102 -0.36 -3.69 8.64
CA GLY A 102 0.93 -4.11 8.11
C GLY A 102 0.95 -4.25 6.59
N SER A 103 2.16 -4.48 6.08
CA SER A 103 2.43 -4.64 4.66
C SER A 103 3.47 -5.72 4.41
N MET A 104 3.40 -6.38 3.26
CA MET A 104 4.23 -7.53 2.92
C MET A 104 4.58 -7.50 1.43
N ILE A 105 5.83 -7.86 1.09
CA ILE A 105 6.26 -8.05 -0.30
C ILE A 105 6.07 -9.50 -0.69
N ASN A 106 5.46 -9.74 -1.84
CA ASN A 106 5.26 -11.06 -2.45
C ASN A 106 4.91 -12.17 -1.43
N PRO A 107 3.74 -12.13 -0.78
CA PRO A 107 3.32 -13.16 0.17
C PRO A 107 3.50 -14.57 -0.40
N SER A 108 4.17 -15.45 0.35
CA SER A 108 4.36 -16.83 -0.09
C SER A 108 3.07 -17.63 0.02
N GLU A 109 2.74 -18.38 -1.02
CA GLU A 109 1.75 -19.45 -0.92
C GLU A 109 2.28 -20.56 -0.01
N LEU A 110 1.40 -21.12 0.82
CA LEU A 110 1.66 -22.31 1.61
C LEU A 110 2.22 -23.42 0.71
N SER A 111 3.24 -24.11 1.21
CA SER A 111 3.62 -25.43 0.71
C SER A 111 2.37 -26.35 0.69
N PRO A 112 2.15 -27.16 -0.35
CA PRO A 112 0.95 -28.00 -0.46
C PRO A 112 0.91 -29.07 0.65
N GLY A 113 -0.05 -28.96 1.57
CA GLY A 113 -0.31 -29.97 2.62
C GLY A 113 -1.57 -29.66 3.45
N PRO A 114 -2.24 -30.69 4.01
CA PRO A 114 -3.56 -30.56 4.67
C PRO A 114 -3.54 -29.90 6.06
N SER A 115 -2.40 -29.36 6.49
CA SER A 115 -2.26 -28.54 7.69
C SER A 115 -1.45 -27.29 7.36
N SER A 116 -2.14 -26.16 7.26
CA SER A 116 -1.65 -24.85 6.83
C SER A 116 -0.68 -24.21 7.84
N SER A 117 0.55 -24.71 7.98
CA SER A 117 1.55 -24.21 8.95
C SER A 117 2.65 -23.33 8.34
N GLY A 118 2.63 -23.07 7.03
CA GLY A 118 3.69 -22.39 6.28
C GLY A 118 3.38 -21.01 5.67
N SER A 119 2.13 -20.58 5.48
CA SER A 119 1.83 -19.22 5.00
C SER A 119 1.85 -18.34 6.20
N LYS A 120 2.89 -17.52 6.28
CA LYS A 120 2.97 -16.44 7.23
C LYS A 120 2.43 -15.16 6.59
N GLN A 121 1.88 -14.28 7.41
CA GLN A 121 1.37 -12.99 6.97
C GLN A 121 1.83 -11.88 7.89
N ALA A 122 1.88 -10.65 7.38
CA ALA A 122 2.38 -9.49 8.09
C ALA A 122 1.33 -8.37 8.25
N PHE A 123 0.07 -8.63 7.92
CA PHE A 123 -0.98 -7.62 7.81
C PHE A 123 -1.63 -7.29 9.15
N ASP A 124 -1.95 -8.30 9.96
CA ASP A 124 -2.68 -8.14 11.21
C ASP A 124 -2.40 -9.29 12.18
N SER A 125 -1.92 -8.98 13.38
CA SER A 125 -1.53 -9.96 14.39
C SER A 125 -2.70 -10.65 15.09
N ARG A 126 -3.95 -10.24 14.82
CA ARG A 126 -5.17 -10.94 15.25
C ARG A 126 -5.46 -12.17 14.39
N VAL A 127 -4.86 -12.26 13.21
CA VAL A 127 -5.05 -13.38 12.28
C VAL A 127 -3.95 -14.43 12.48
N PRO A 128 -4.25 -15.74 12.43
CA PRO A 128 -3.24 -16.80 12.55
C PRO A 128 -2.05 -16.63 11.61
N PHE A 129 -0.92 -17.23 12.00
CA PHE A 129 0.33 -17.24 11.23
C PHE A 129 0.92 -15.85 10.98
N TRP A 130 0.65 -14.91 11.88
CA TRP A 130 1.31 -13.61 11.86
C TRP A 130 2.81 -13.74 12.13
N ASP A 131 3.62 -13.02 11.37
CA ASP A 131 5.06 -12.91 11.56
C ASP A 131 5.51 -11.47 11.30
N GLU A 132 5.93 -10.78 12.36
CA GLU A 132 6.39 -9.39 12.27
C GLU A 132 7.59 -9.21 11.35
N SER A 133 8.46 -10.22 11.22
CA SER A 133 9.68 -10.12 10.40
C SER A 133 9.36 -9.95 8.91
N LEU A 134 8.13 -10.25 8.51
CA LEU A 134 7.63 -10.07 7.15
C LEU A 134 7.04 -8.67 6.92
N CYS A 135 6.82 -7.89 7.98
CA CYS A 135 6.35 -6.51 7.88
C CYS A 135 7.40 -5.65 7.18
N VAL A 136 7.00 -5.00 6.09
CA VAL A 136 7.87 -4.03 5.43
C VAL A 136 8.19 -2.87 6.37
N GLN A 137 9.48 -2.55 6.45
CA GLN A 137 9.99 -1.35 7.11
C GLN A 137 10.39 -0.36 6.01
N THR A 138 9.92 0.89 6.11
CA THR A 138 10.33 1.95 5.20
C THR A 138 11.54 2.71 5.76
N PRO A 139 12.46 3.21 4.90
CA PRO A 139 12.41 3.15 3.44
C PRO A 139 12.64 1.74 2.90
N LYS A 140 11.97 1.41 1.79
CA LYS A 140 12.07 0.09 1.14
C LYS A 140 12.18 0.24 -0.37
N THR A 141 13.25 -0.32 -0.92
CA THR A 141 13.42 -0.48 -2.37
C THR A 141 12.79 -1.79 -2.84
N LEU A 142 11.96 -1.69 -3.86
CA LEU A 142 11.44 -2.79 -4.67
C LEU A 142 12.25 -2.87 -5.96
N SER A 143 12.45 -4.07 -6.50
CA SER A 143 13.19 -4.27 -7.75
C SER A 143 12.63 -5.42 -8.59
N GLY A 144 12.76 -5.27 -9.91
CA GLY A 144 12.15 -6.19 -10.86
C GLY A 144 10.64 -6.24 -10.69
N ILE A 145 10.05 -7.43 -10.81
CA ILE A 145 8.61 -7.62 -10.54
C ILE A 145 8.42 -7.93 -9.04
N GLN A 146 8.05 -6.94 -8.25
CA GLN A 146 7.75 -7.10 -6.82
C GLN A 146 6.47 -6.36 -6.48
N SER A 147 5.51 -7.08 -5.89
CA SER A 147 4.26 -6.51 -5.40
C SER A 147 4.37 -6.27 -3.90
N LEU A 148 4.12 -5.03 -3.50
CA LEU A 148 3.89 -4.64 -2.12
C LEU A 148 2.38 -4.64 -1.86
N ILE A 149 1.95 -5.48 -0.92
CA ILE A 149 0.58 -5.49 -0.44
C ILE A 149 0.59 -4.73 0.88
N THR A 150 -0.24 -3.69 0.99
CA THR A 150 -0.46 -2.96 2.24
C THR A 150 -1.90 -3.14 2.65
N ALA A 151 -2.16 -3.36 3.94
CA ALA A 151 -3.49 -3.56 4.47
C ALA A 151 -3.93 -2.44 5.41
N ARG A 152 -5.25 -2.22 5.45
CA ARG A 152 -5.95 -1.57 6.56
C ARG A 152 -6.78 -2.61 7.27
N SER A 153 -6.81 -2.52 8.58
CA SER A 153 -7.52 -3.48 9.42
C SER A 153 -8.73 -2.82 10.05
N TRP A 154 -9.82 -3.57 10.23
CA TRP A 154 -10.98 -3.07 10.96
C TRP A 154 -10.62 -2.79 12.41
N ARG A 155 -11.17 -1.69 12.96
CA ARG A 155 -11.14 -1.42 14.40
C ARG A 155 -12.50 -1.76 15.01
N LEU A 156 -12.50 -2.40 16.18
CA LEU A 156 -13.74 -2.71 16.88
C LEU A 156 -14.49 -1.41 17.20
N GLY A 157 -15.78 -1.36 16.85
CA GLY A 157 -16.62 -0.17 17.03
C GLY A 157 -16.50 0.87 15.90
N GLU A 158 -15.64 0.65 14.91
CA GLU A 158 -15.65 1.43 13.68
C GLU A 158 -16.94 1.18 12.89
N ASN A 159 -17.46 2.22 12.23
CA ASN A 159 -18.65 2.08 11.40
C ASN A 159 -18.41 1.08 10.25
N GLY A 160 -19.30 0.10 10.10
CA GLY A 160 -19.18 -0.96 9.11
C GLY A 160 -18.22 -2.10 9.50
N CYS A 161 -17.59 -2.04 10.68
CA CYS A 161 -16.80 -3.14 11.21
C CYS A 161 -17.66 -4.41 11.31
N PRO A 162 -17.21 -5.55 10.75
CA PRO A 162 -17.98 -6.79 10.83
C PRO A 162 -17.98 -7.34 12.26
N GLU A 163 -18.91 -8.25 12.52
CA GLU A 163 -18.97 -8.96 13.80
C GLU A 163 -17.76 -9.90 13.99
N ARG A 164 -17.52 -10.27 15.25
CA ARG A 164 -16.50 -11.27 15.57
C ARG A 164 -16.91 -12.63 15.03
N TYR A 165 -15.92 -13.39 14.56
CA TYR A 165 -16.18 -14.75 14.13
C TYR A 165 -16.38 -15.67 15.34
N VAL A 166 -17.47 -16.43 15.34
CA VAL A 166 -17.75 -17.45 16.37
C VAL A 166 -16.62 -18.48 16.36
N GLY A 167 -15.87 -18.58 17.46
CA GLY A 167 -14.71 -19.45 17.60
C GLY A 167 -13.35 -18.77 17.48
N MET A 168 -13.28 -17.47 17.20
CA MET A 168 -12.05 -16.66 17.32
C MET A 168 -12.26 -15.55 18.34
N LYS A 169 -11.34 -15.45 19.32
CA LYS A 169 -11.49 -14.51 20.45
C LYS A 169 -11.39 -13.05 20.01
N TYR A 170 -10.49 -12.74 19.06
CA TYR A 170 -10.13 -11.35 18.71
C TYR A 170 -10.35 -10.97 17.25
N ALA A 171 -10.37 -11.95 16.34
CA ALA A 171 -10.43 -11.68 14.90
C ALA A 171 -11.85 -11.36 14.44
N LEU A 172 -11.97 -10.25 13.72
CA LEU A 172 -13.16 -9.86 12.96
C LEU A 172 -13.17 -10.65 11.63
N ARG A 173 -14.33 -10.86 11.00
CA ARG A 173 -14.36 -11.53 9.68
C ARG A 173 -15.13 -10.71 8.64
N PRO A 174 -14.44 -10.10 7.66
CA PRO A 174 -12.98 -10.06 7.49
C PRO A 174 -12.27 -9.24 8.58
N THR A 175 -11.00 -9.57 8.88
CA THR A 175 -10.18 -8.75 9.81
C THR A 175 -9.63 -7.51 9.12
N LEU A 176 -9.25 -7.68 7.85
CA LEU A 176 -8.82 -6.58 7.00
C LEU A 176 -10.03 -5.82 6.47
N LYS A 177 -9.97 -4.49 6.56
CA LYS A 177 -10.92 -3.57 5.95
C LYS A 177 -10.67 -3.45 4.45
N VAL A 178 -9.40 -3.36 4.06
CA VAL A 178 -8.97 -3.32 2.67
C VAL A 178 -7.50 -3.74 2.58
N ALA A 179 -7.09 -4.21 1.41
CA ALA A 179 -5.69 -4.35 1.03
C ALA A 179 -5.50 -3.77 -0.37
N ALA A 180 -4.44 -3.01 -0.58
CA ALA A 180 -4.08 -2.43 -1.87
C ALA A 180 -2.73 -2.98 -2.34
N VAL A 181 -2.56 -3.08 -3.66
CA VAL A 181 -1.37 -3.67 -4.27
C VAL A 181 -0.66 -2.64 -5.14
N LEU A 182 0.64 -2.48 -4.88
CA LEU A 182 1.54 -1.67 -5.68
C LEU A 182 2.65 -2.56 -6.25
N THR A 183 2.80 -2.59 -7.57
CA THR A 183 3.80 -3.45 -8.21
C THR A 183 4.93 -2.64 -8.83
N CYS A 184 6.17 -2.87 -8.38
CA CYS A 184 7.35 -2.47 -9.13
C CYS A 184 7.48 -3.34 -10.38
N VAL A 185 7.80 -2.74 -11.52
CA VAL A 185 7.96 -3.44 -12.79
C VAL A 185 9.27 -3.03 -13.49
N PRO A 186 9.98 -3.99 -14.12
CA PRO A 186 11.26 -3.71 -14.79
C PRO A 186 11.08 -2.99 -16.13
N SER A 187 9.85 -2.98 -16.67
CA SER A 187 9.48 -2.27 -17.89
C SER A 187 8.01 -1.89 -17.82
N VAL A 188 7.62 -0.87 -18.58
CA VAL A 188 6.23 -0.41 -18.67
C VAL A 188 5.34 -1.55 -19.18
N PRO A 189 4.30 -1.96 -18.42
CA PRO A 189 3.35 -2.95 -18.86
C PRO A 189 2.53 -2.45 -20.04
N GLU A 190 2.06 -3.39 -20.82
CA GLU A 190 1.14 -3.11 -21.92
C GLU A 190 -0.24 -2.67 -21.39
N GLY A 191 -0.95 -1.86 -22.17
CA GLY A 191 -2.17 -1.17 -21.70
C GLY A 191 -3.32 -2.09 -21.29
N ASP A 192 -3.31 -3.34 -21.77
CA ASP A 192 -4.28 -4.39 -21.47
C ASP A 192 -3.70 -5.52 -20.58
N ALA A 193 -2.54 -5.30 -19.95
CA ALA A 193 -1.93 -6.25 -19.04
C ALA A 193 -2.65 -6.29 -17.68
N PHE A 194 -2.90 -7.50 -17.19
CA PHE A 194 -3.26 -7.76 -15.80
C PHE A 194 -2.03 -7.67 -14.89
N ARG A 195 -2.25 -7.27 -13.63
CA ARG A 195 -1.23 -7.37 -12.60
C ARG A 195 -0.76 -8.84 -12.50
N PRO A 196 0.56 -9.11 -12.43
CA PRO A 196 1.05 -10.46 -12.20
C PRO A 196 0.59 -10.96 -10.83
N ALA A 197 0.55 -12.28 -10.60
CA ALA A 197 0.25 -12.81 -9.28
C ALA A 197 1.15 -12.15 -8.21
N TYR A 198 0.58 -11.77 -7.06
CA TYR A 198 1.38 -11.22 -5.95
C TYR A 198 1.80 -12.28 -4.95
N CYS A 199 1.28 -13.50 -5.08
CA CYS A 199 1.63 -14.64 -4.25
C CYS A 199 1.99 -15.86 -5.11
N GLY A 200 2.88 -16.68 -4.57
CA GLY A 200 3.26 -17.96 -5.18
C GLY A 200 4.39 -17.90 -6.20
N SER A 201 4.59 -19.00 -6.94
CA SER A 201 5.70 -19.13 -7.89
C SER A 201 5.51 -18.37 -9.20
N ASP A 202 4.28 -18.01 -9.56
CA ASP A 202 3.93 -17.37 -10.84
C ASP A 202 3.87 -15.83 -10.76
N THR A 203 4.68 -15.23 -9.89
CA THR A 203 4.60 -13.79 -9.58
C THR A 203 5.20 -12.89 -10.67
N LYS A 204 5.53 -13.45 -11.83
CA LYS A 204 6.33 -12.79 -12.88
C LYS A 204 5.64 -12.69 -14.23
N ILE A 205 4.51 -13.39 -14.42
CA ILE A 205 3.78 -13.40 -15.70
C ILE A 205 2.64 -12.38 -15.65
N MET A 206 2.58 -11.53 -16.67
CA MET A 206 1.45 -10.61 -16.90
C MET A 206 0.61 -11.16 -18.05
N HIS A 207 -0.62 -11.57 -17.77
CA HIS A 207 -1.57 -11.98 -18.79
C HIS A 207 -2.20 -10.77 -19.48
N ARG A 208 -2.69 -10.94 -20.71
CA ARG A 208 -3.33 -9.86 -21.48
C ARG A 208 -4.84 -10.08 -21.56
N ALA A 209 -5.61 -8.99 -21.54
CA ALA A 209 -7.06 -9.07 -21.70
C ALA A 209 -7.49 -9.58 -23.08
N ASN A 210 -6.67 -9.36 -24.11
CA ASN A 210 -6.92 -9.88 -25.46
C ASN A 210 -6.59 -11.38 -25.65
N GLU A 211 -6.03 -12.04 -24.62
CA GLU A 211 -5.70 -13.47 -24.60
C GLU A 211 -6.74 -14.29 -23.79
N MET A 212 -7.83 -13.66 -23.34
CA MET A 212 -8.91 -14.34 -22.64
C MET A 212 -9.94 -14.88 -23.64
N ASP A 213 -10.32 -16.16 -23.50
CA ASP A 213 -11.39 -16.83 -24.26
C ASP A 213 -12.80 -16.41 -23.82
#